data_AF-A0A2W5ZEA3-F1
#
_entry.id   AF-A0A2W5ZEA3-F1
#
_cell.length_a   1.000
_cell.length_b   1.000
_cell.length_c   1.000
_cell.angle_alpha   90.00
_cell.angle_beta   90.00
_cell.angle_gamma   90.00
#
_symmetry.space_group_name_H-M   'P 1'
#
loop_
_entity.id
_entity.type
_entity.pdbx_description
1 polymer ?
#
loop_
_entity_poly.entity_id
_entity_poly.type
_entity_poly.pdbx_seq_one_letter_code
_entity_poly.pdbx_strand_id
1 'polypeptide(L)' 'MPEEVDDTTAAEVGHALIRWLTDEDPAGVARFAPGLGPVDDARATRVGHAVVELLQHLDVA' A
#
# COMPACT_ATOMS: atom_id res chain seq x y z
N MET A 1 -9.30 20.75 3.66
CA MET A 1 -8.43 19.76 4.31
C MET A 1 -8.75 18.45 3.64
N PRO A 2 -7.78 17.73 3.03
CA PRO A 2 -8.06 16.37 2.61
C PRO A 2 -8.58 15.61 3.83
N GLU A 3 -9.63 14.82 3.65
CA GLU A 3 -10.11 13.95 4.73
C GLU A 3 -8.95 13.05 5.13
N GLU A 4 -8.52 13.18 6.38
CA GLU A 4 -7.45 12.37 6.95
C GLU A 4 -7.92 10.93 6.92
N VAL A 5 -7.20 10.06 6.21
CA VAL A 5 -7.55 8.63 6.12
C VAL A 5 -7.36 8.02 7.49
N ASP A 6 -8.36 7.34 8.01
CA ASP A 6 -8.21 6.62 9.28
C ASP A 6 -7.30 5.38 9.13
N ASP A 7 -6.70 4.93 10.23
CA ASP A 7 -5.73 3.82 10.23
C ASP A 7 -6.30 2.50 9.72
N THR A 8 -7.62 2.28 9.84
CA THR A 8 -8.28 1.06 9.36
C THR A 8 -8.37 1.09 7.85
N THR A 9 -8.87 2.19 7.29
CA THR A 9 -8.93 2.41 5.85
C THR A 9 -7.52 2.35 5.23
N ALA A 10 -6.51 2.93 5.88
CA ALA A 10 -5.13 2.83 5.44
C ALA A 10 -4.60 1.39 5.48
N ALA A 11 -4.94 0.59 6.52
CA ALA A 11 -4.55 -0.82 6.57
C ALA A 11 -5.13 -1.61 5.38
N GLU A 12 -6.40 -1.40 5.08
CA GLU A 12 -7.10 -2.07 3.97
C GLU A 12 -6.47 -1.73 2.62
N VAL A 13 -6.21 -0.44 2.36
CA VAL A 13 -5.54 0.00 1.13
C VAL A 13 -4.15 -0.62 1.01
N GLY A 14 -3.37 -0.63 2.10
CA GLY A 14 -2.04 -1.23 2.12
C GLY A 14 -2.06 -2.72 1.81
N HIS A 15 -2.96 -3.47 2.45
CA HIS A 15 -3.14 -4.91 2.19
C HIS A 15 -3.57 -5.19 0.75
N ALA A 16 -4.53 -4.42 0.23
CA ALA A 16 -5.02 -4.58 -1.13
C ALA A 16 -3.90 -4.33 -2.16
N LEU A 17 -3.09 -3.28 -1.97
CA LEU A 17 -1.98 -2.97 -2.87
C LEU A 17 -0.91 -4.06 -2.85
N ILE A 18 -0.46 -4.47 -1.65
CA ILE A 18 0.56 -5.50 -1.51
C ILE A 18 0.10 -6.79 -2.18
N ARG A 19 -1.16 -7.19 -1.94
CA ARG A 19 -1.74 -8.36 -2.57
C ARG A 19 -1.77 -8.24 -4.09
N TRP A 20 -2.28 -7.13 -4.63
CA TRP A 20 -2.34 -6.90 -6.07
C TRP A 20 -0.95 -6.97 -6.71
N LEU A 21 0.05 -6.31 -6.12
CA LEU A 21 1.44 -6.35 -6.59
C LEU A 21 1.99 -7.79 -6.61
N THR A 22 1.76 -8.56 -5.54
CA THR A 22 2.23 -9.95 -5.46
C THR A 22 1.48 -10.92 -6.36
N ASP A 23 0.23 -10.62 -6.71
CA ASP A 23 -0.58 -11.46 -7.61
C ASP A 23 -0.25 -11.18 -9.09
N GLU A 24 -0.03 -9.92 -9.48
CA GLU A 24 0.24 -9.51 -10.87
C GLU A 24 1.69 -9.76 -11.33
N ASP A 25 2.68 -9.39 -10.51
CA ASP A 25 4.11 -9.58 -10.82
C ASP A 25 4.92 -10.01 -9.58
N PRO A 26 4.74 -11.25 -9.10
CA PRO A 26 5.47 -11.75 -7.95
C PRO A 26 6.99 -11.72 -8.14
N ALA A 27 7.48 -11.93 -9.37
CA ALA A 27 8.91 -11.96 -9.65
C ALA A 27 9.53 -10.56 -9.60
N GLY A 28 8.85 -9.56 -10.16
CA GLY A 28 9.24 -8.16 -10.05
C GLY A 28 9.22 -7.68 -8.60
N VAL A 29 8.16 -7.98 -7.87
CA VAL A 29 8.07 -7.64 -6.44
C VAL A 29 9.18 -8.30 -5.63
N ALA A 30 9.42 -9.60 -5.81
CA ALA A 30 10.48 -10.31 -5.09
C ALA A 30 11.90 -9.78 -5.43
N ARG A 31 12.11 -9.25 -6.64
CA ARG A 31 13.36 -8.62 -7.05
C ARG A 31 13.65 -7.34 -6.26
N PHE A 32 12.63 -6.51 -6.02
CA PHE A 32 12.79 -5.22 -5.34
C PHE A 32 12.59 -5.30 -3.82
N ALA A 33 11.75 -6.23 -3.37
CA ALA A 33 11.44 -6.47 -1.97
C ALA A 33 11.62 -7.96 -1.63
N PRO A 34 12.87 -8.48 -1.66
CA PRO A 34 13.14 -9.86 -1.26
C PRO A 34 12.77 -10.03 0.21
N GLY A 35 11.73 -10.83 0.49
CA GLY A 35 11.19 -11.01 1.83
C GLY A 35 9.95 -10.17 2.13
N LEU A 36 9.22 -9.69 1.10
CA LEU A 36 7.82 -9.32 1.25
C LEU A 36 7.00 -10.59 1.59
N GLY A 37 7.11 -11.03 2.84
CA GLY A 37 6.28 -12.07 3.41
C GLY A 37 4.92 -11.51 3.86
N PRO A 38 4.17 -12.27 4.66
CA PRO A 38 2.93 -11.78 5.26
C PRO A 38 3.18 -10.43 5.95
N VAL A 39 2.32 -9.46 5.67
CA VAL A 39 2.41 -8.10 6.22
C VAL A 39 1.40 -7.97 7.34
N ASP A 40 1.80 -7.36 8.46
CA ASP A 40 0.92 -7.06 9.58
C ASP A 40 0.16 -5.74 9.36
N ASP A 41 -0.91 -5.53 10.13
CA ASP A 41 -1.78 -4.36 9.96
C ASP A 41 -1.01 -3.05 10.16
N ALA A 42 -0.09 -2.99 11.12
CA ALA A 42 0.71 -1.78 11.36
C ALA A 42 1.59 -1.40 10.15
N ARG A 43 2.16 -2.38 9.45
CA ARG A 43 2.93 -2.15 8.23
C ARG A 43 2.03 -1.89 7.03
N ALA A 44 0.87 -2.55 6.94
CA ALA A 44 -0.13 -2.26 5.93
C ALA A 44 -0.66 -0.83 6.04
N THR A 45 -1.00 -0.35 7.25
CA THR A 45 -1.43 1.02 7.52
C THR A 45 -0.40 2.04 7.03
N ARG A 46 0.89 1.84 7.33
CA ARG A 46 1.96 2.74 6.85
C ARG A 46 2.05 2.78 5.32
N VAL A 47 1.92 1.62 4.67
CA VAL A 47 1.94 1.54 3.20
C VAL A 47 0.71 2.22 2.62
N GLY A 48 -0.48 1.98 3.18
CA GLY A 48 -1.71 2.59 2.70
C GLY A 48 -1.73 4.11 2.87
N HIS A 49 -1.28 4.63 4.02
CA HIS A 49 -1.11 6.08 4.21
C HIS A 49 -0.19 6.68 3.17
N ALA A 50 1.00 6.11 2.96
CA ALA A 50 1.94 6.60 1.96
C ALA A 50 1.37 6.55 0.53
N VAL A 51 0.57 5.54 0.22
CA VAL A 51 -0.07 5.40 -1.09
C VAL A 51 -1.19 6.40 -1.28
N VAL A 52 -2.07 6.58 -0.28
CA VAL A 52 -3.15 7.57 -0.38
C VAL A 52 -2.58 8.97 -0.42
N GLU A 53 -1.58 9.28 0.41
CA GLU A 53 -0.89 10.57 0.36
C GLU A 53 -0.26 10.79 -1.02
N LEU A 54 0.44 9.80 -1.58
CA LEU A 54 0.99 9.90 -2.93
C LEU A 54 -0.11 10.16 -3.97
N LEU A 55 -1.23 9.43 -3.92
CA LEU A 55 -2.34 9.60 -4.85
C LEU A 55 -3.06 10.94 -4.69
N GLN A 56 -3.08 11.53 -3.49
CA GLN A 56 -3.62 12.88 -3.26
C GLN A 56 -2.71 13.98 -3.83
N HIS A 57 -1.40 13.71 -3.91
CA HIS A 57 -0.42 14.64 -4.50
C HIS A 57 -0.21 14.43 -5.99
N LEU A 58 -0.51 13.24 -6.50
CA LEU A 58 -0.65 12.99 -7.93
C LEU A 58 -2.00 13.53 -8.36
N ASP A 59 -2.01 14.73 -8.96
CA ASP A 59 -3.20 15.24 -9.65
C ASP A 59 -3.46 14.34 -10.88
N VAL A 60 -4.14 13.21 -10.65
CA VAL A 60 -4.59 12.31 -11.72
C VAL A 60 -5.82 12.96 -12.34
N ALA A 61 -5.54 13.92 -13.24
CA ALA A 61 -6.52 14.58 -14.09
C ALA A 61 -7.19 13.60 -15.08
#